data_AF-A0A968TTS0-F1
#
_entry.id   AF-A0A968TTS0-F1
#
_cell.length_a   1.000
_cell.length_b   1.000
_cell.length_c   1.000
_cell.angle_alpha   90.00
_cell.angle_beta   90.00
_cell.angle_gamma   90.00
#
_symmetry.space_group_name_H-M   'P 1'
#
loop_
_entity.id
_entity.type
_entity.pdbx_description
1 polymer ?
#
loop_
_entity_poly.entity_id
_entity_poly.type
_entity_poly.pdbx_seq_one_letter_code
_entity_poly.pdbx_strand_id
1 'polypeptide(L)'
;MHPKVDESPLEFRDLTSLHRNQQSVVFDTIYNPVETRLLREAKAAGCITVPGMEMFVRQAVGQFELWTGEPAPVELFRQVTLQRLIR
;
A
#
# COMPACT_ATOMS: atom_id res chain seq x y z
N MET A 1 11.81 -5.56 12.73
CA MET A 1 11.62 -4.10 12.70
C MET A 1 10.12 -3.85 12.64
N HIS A 2 9.54 -3.12 13.59
CA HIS A 2 8.11 -2.78 13.57
C HIS A 2 7.96 -1.35 13.03
N PRO A 3 7.13 -1.12 12.00
CA PRO A 3 6.90 0.22 11.48
C PRO A 3 6.19 1.11 12.51
N LYS A 4 6.46 2.42 12.48
CA LYS A 4 5.77 3.43 13.30
C LYS A 4 4.46 3.84 12.61
N VAL A 5 3.44 3.00 12.72
CA VAL A 5 2.24 3.05 11.84
C VAL A 5 1.25 4.16 12.21
N ASP A 6 1.38 4.71 13.43
CA ASP A 6 0.63 5.84 13.95
C ASP A 6 1.33 7.19 13.75
N GLU A 7 2.56 7.16 13.21
CA GLU A 7 3.27 8.36 12.78
C GLU A 7 3.03 8.57 11.27
N SER A 8 2.93 9.83 10.86
CA SER A 8 2.85 10.21 9.45
C SER A 8 3.98 11.20 9.16
N PRO A 9 4.71 11.06 8.03
CA PRO A 9 5.73 12.02 7.63
C PRO A 9 5.11 13.34 7.09
N LEU A 10 3.81 13.35 6.81
CA LEU A 10 3.06 14.50 6.33
C LEU A 10 1.93 14.83 7.29
N GLU A 11 1.65 16.13 7.45
CA GLU A 11 0.49 16.59 8.20
C GLU A 11 -0.75 16.57 7.30
N PHE A 12 -1.94 16.47 7.91
CA PHE A 12 -3.21 16.45 7.16
C PHE A 12 -3.40 17.65 6.21
N ARG A 13 -2.89 18.83 6.59
CA ARG A 13 -2.95 20.05 5.75
C ARG A 13 -2.14 19.91 4.45
N ASP A 14 -1.04 19.16 4.50
CA ASP A 14 -0.17 18.95 3.35
C ASP A 14 -0.89 18.04 2.35
N LEU A 15 -1.52 16.96 2.85
CA LEU A 15 -2.34 16.03 2.08
C LEU A 15 -3.54 16.72 1.40
N THR A 16 -4.22 17.62 2.11
CA THR A 16 -5.34 18.40 1.55
C THR A 16 -4.87 19.36 0.44
N SER A 17 -3.64 19.86 0.54
CA SER A 17 -3.05 20.75 -0.46
C SER A 17 -2.59 19.99 -1.71
N LEU A 18 -2.13 18.74 -1.56
CA LEU A 18 -1.83 17.85 -2.69
C LEU A 18 -3.08 17.58 -3.54
N HIS A 19 -4.20 17.23 -2.91
CA HIS A 19 -5.45 16.95 -3.63
C HIS A 19 -6.01 18.16 -4.39
N ARG A 20 -5.98 19.36 -3.79
CA ARG A 20 -6.56 20.58 -4.39
C ARG A 20 -5.93 20.99 -5.70
N ASN A 21 -4.66 20.65 -5.91
CA ASN A 21 -3.93 21.08 -7.10
C ASN A 21 -3.99 20.03 -8.21
N GLN A 22 -3.98 18.73 -7.87
CA GLN A 22 -4.03 17.60 -8.81
C GLN A 22 -4.55 16.35 -8.10
N GLN A 23 -5.17 15.41 -8.83
CA GLN A 23 -5.50 14.07 -8.31
C GLN A 23 -4.22 13.33 -7.91
N SER A 24 -3.79 13.52 -6.67
CA SER A 24 -2.54 12.99 -6.14
C SER A 24 -2.70 11.54 -5.66
N VAL A 25 -1.65 10.75 -5.87
CA VAL A 25 -1.56 9.35 -5.40
C VAL A 25 -0.58 9.29 -4.24
N VAL A 26 -1.01 8.74 -3.11
CA VAL A 26 -0.16 8.44 -1.94
C VAL A 26 0.06 6.94 -1.88
N PHE A 27 1.31 6.53 -2.05
CA PHE A 27 1.76 5.15 -1.96
C PHE A 27 2.64 4.99 -0.71
N ASP A 28 2.26 4.09 0.19
CA ASP A 28 3.02 3.76 1.40
C ASP A 28 3.58 2.34 1.26
N THR A 29 4.87 2.16 1.53
CA THR A 29 5.53 0.85 1.42
C THR A 29 5.31 -0.04 2.64
N ILE A 30 4.82 0.54 3.75
CA ILE A 30 4.37 -0.23 4.91
C ILE A 30 3.14 -1.05 4.50
N TYR A 31 3.20 -2.36 4.72
CA TYR A 31 2.13 -3.30 4.36
C TYR A 31 1.49 -4.01 5.57
N ASN A 32 2.07 -3.85 6.77
CA ASN A 32 1.50 -4.35 8.03
C ASN A 32 1.53 -3.23 9.08
N PRO A 33 0.37 -2.66 9.47
CA PRO A 33 -0.98 -2.97 9.00
C PRO A 33 -1.21 -2.51 7.56
N VAL A 34 -2.30 -2.98 6.94
CA VAL A 34 -2.66 -2.63 5.56
C VAL A 34 -2.97 -1.14 5.40
N GLU A 35 -3.54 -0.50 6.43
CA GLU A 35 -3.86 0.92 6.45
C GLU A 35 -3.08 1.64 7.57
N THR A 36 -2.08 2.43 7.19
CA THR A 36 -1.31 3.30 8.10
C THR A 36 -2.04 4.63 8.35
N ARG A 37 -1.57 5.41 9.33
CA ARG A 37 -2.08 6.78 9.54
C ARG A 37 -1.98 7.64 8.28
N LEU A 38 -0.84 7.58 7.56
CA LEU A 38 -0.64 8.32 6.32
C LEU A 38 -1.71 7.98 5.27
N LEU A 39 -1.97 6.69 5.04
CA LEU A 39 -2.97 6.26 4.05
C LEU A 39 -4.39 6.67 4.48
N ARG A 40 -4.72 6.53 5.77
CA ARG A 40 -6.02 6.94 6.30
C ARG A 40 -6.26 8.44 6.11
N GLU A 41 -5.28 9.26 6.48
CA GLU A 41 -5.35 10.71 6.34
C GLU A 41 -5.37 11.15 4.87
N ALA A 42 -4.58 10.49 4.00
CA ALA A 42 -4.55 10.77 2.57
C ALA A 42 -5.89 10.48 1.91
N LYS A 43 -6.51 9.35 2.24
CA LYS A 43 -7.86 8.99 1.78
C LYS A 43 -8.89 10.00 2.25
N ALA A 44 -8.83 10.42 3.52
CA ALA A 44 -9.72 11.44 4.06
C ALA A 44 -9.52 12.82 3.42
N ALA A 45 -8.31 13.13 2.93
CA ALA A 45 -7.99 14.33 2.19
C ALA A 45 -8.37 14.28 0.69
N GLY A 46 -8.92 13.16 0.21
CA GLY A 46 -9.33 12.97 -1.19
C GLY A 46 -8.25 12.42 -2.12
N CYS A 47 -7.07 12.05 -1.60
CA CYS A 47 -6.03 11.43 -2.41
C CYS A 47 -6.41 9.99 -2.78
N ILE A 48 -5.88 9.51 -3.91
CA ILE A 48 -5.87 8.09 -4.23
C ILE A 48 -4.80 7.43 -3.37
N THR A 49 -5.11 6.31 -2.73
CA THR A 49 -4.18 5.61 -1.84
C THR A 49 -3.81 4.24 -2.37
N VAL A 50 -2.52 3.89 -2.34
CA VAL A 50 -2.02 2.56 -2.67
C VAL A 50 -1.30 1.98 -1.45
N PRO A 51 -1.79 0.87 -0.86
CA PRO A 51 -1.14 0.26 0.30
C PRO A 51 0.09 -0.57 -0.10
N GLY A 52 1.03 -0.73 0.83
CA GLY A 52 2.27 -1.47 0.59
C GLY A 52 2.05 -2.94 0.24
N MET A 53 0.90 -3.50 0.63
CA MET A 53 0.50 -4.86 0.28
C MET A 53 0.47 -5.06 -1.25
N GLU A 54 0.04 -4.07 -2.03
CA GLU A 54 0.00 -4.20 -3.49
C GLU A 54 1.41 -4.26 -4.07
N MET A 55 2.38 -3.54 -3.50
CA MET A 55 3.79 -3.68 -3.87
C MET A 55 4.31 -5.07 -3.52
N PHE A 56 4.03 -5.55 -2.30
CA PHE A 56 4.47 -6.87 -1.85
C PHE A 56 3.98 -8.00 -2.77
N VAL A 57 2.69 -7.96 -3.16
CA VAL A 57 2.11 -8.93 -4.10
C VAL A 57 2.76 -8.83 -5.49
N ARG A 58 2.94 -7.62 -6.02
CA ARG A 58 3.55 -7.42 -7.35
C ARG A 58 5.03 -7.83 -7.38
N GLN A 59 5.75 -7.65 -6.29
CA GLN A 59 7.12 -8.16 -6.15
C GLN A 59 7.15 -9.69 -6.20
N ALA A 60 6.23 -10.35 -5.47
CA ALA A 60 6.11 -11.81 -5.50
C ALA A 60 5.73 -12.35 -6.90
N VAL A 61 4.86 -11.64 -7.63
CA VAL A 61 4.53 -11.95 -9.04
C VAL A 61 5.78 -11.96 -9.91
N GLY A 62 6.55 -10.87 -9.89
CA GLY A 62 7.77 -10.78 -10.69
C GLY A 62 8.81 -11.84 -10.32
N GLN A 63 8.98 -12.13 -9.03
CA GLN A 63 9.88 -13.19 -8.57
C GLN A 63 9.43 -14.58 -9.05
N PHE A 64 8.14 -14.90 -8.92
CA PHE A 64 7.58 -16.18 -9.34
C PHE A 64 7.76 -16.40 -10.83
N GLU A 65 7.40 -15.42 -11.66
CA GLU A 65 7.51 -15.51 -13.12
C GLU A 65 8.97 -15.66 -13.56
N LEU A 66 9.89 -14.89 -12.96
CA LEU A 66 11.32 -14.97 -13.28
C LEU A 66 11.95 -16.32 -12.90
N TRP A 67 11.52 -16.93 -11.79
CA TRP A 67 12.10 -18.19 -11.31
C TRP A 67 11.50 -19.42 -11.97
N THR A 68 10.20 -19.39 -12.28
CA THR A 68 9.48 -20.56 -12.76
C THR A 68 9.27 -20.56 -14.27
N GLY A 69 9.27 -19.38 -14.90
CA GLY A 69 8.85 -19.23 -16.30
C GLY A 69 7.33 -19.33 -16.51
N GLU A 70 6.55 -19.50 -15.44
CA GLU A 70 5.10 -19.66 -15.49
C GLU A 70 4.39 -18.37 -15.02
N PRO A 71 3.18 -18.08 -15.51
CA PRO A 71 2.42 -16.91 -15.09
C PRO A 71 2.04 -16.99 -13.61
N ALA A 72 2.22 -15.89 -12.86
CA ALA A 72 1.89 -15.88 -11.44
C ALA A 72 0.37 -15.85 -11.21
N PRO A 73 -0.17 -16.61 -10.25
CA PRO A 73 -1.58 -16.52 -9.85
C PRO A 73 -1.82 -15.30 -8.95
N VAL A 74 -1.83 -14.10 -9.55
CA VAL A 74 -1.85 -12.80 -8.84
C VAL A 74 -2.95 -12.70 -7.79
N GLU A 75 -4.17 -13.12 -8.14
CA GLU A 75 -5.32 -13.01 -7.23
C GLU A 75 -5.18 -13.95 -6.02
N LEU A 76 -4.61 -15.14 -6.21
CA LEU A 76 -4.30 -16.05 -5.10
C LEU A 76 -3.26 -15.43 -4.16
N PHE A 77 -2.20 -14.83 -4.71
CA PHE A 77 -1.17 -14.15 -3.91
C PHE A 77 -1.76 -13.02 -3.08
N ARG A 78 -2.65 -12.21 -3.67
CA ARG A 78 -3.37 -11.14 -2.97
C ARG A 78 -4.23 -11.69 -1.84
N GLN A 79 -5.07 -12.69 -2.12
CA GLN A 79 -5.99 -13.28 -1.13
C GLN A 79 -5.24 -13.88 0.06
N VAL A 80 -4.21 -14.69 -0.19
CA VAL A 80 -3.43 -15.34 0.87
C VAL A 80 -2.69 -14.30 1.72
N THR A 81 -2.14 -13.26 1.09
CA THR A 81 -1.46 -12.17 1.80
C THR A 81 -2.44 -11.43 2.73
N LEU A 82 -3.60 -11.04 2.21
CA LEU A 82 -4.61 -10.31 2.98
C LEU A 82 -5.12 -11.13 4.17
N GLN A 83 -5.38 -12.43 3.99
CA GLN A 83 -5.80 -13.34 5.06
C GLN A 83 -4.78 -13.43 6.20
N ARG A 84 -3.49 -13.29 5.91
CA ARG A 84 -2.42 -13.34 6.91
C ARG A 84 -2.18 -12.01 7.61
N LEU A 85 -2.46 -10.89 6.97
CA LEU A 85 -2.27 -9.54 7.54
C LEU A 85 -3.43 -9.09 8.44
N ILE A 86 -4.60 -9.74 8.36
CA ILE A 86 -5.78 -9.44 9.19
C ILE A 86 -5.80 -10.25 10.51
N ARG A 87 -4.92 -11.26 10.64
CA ARG A 87 -4.77 -12.03 11.89
C ARG A 87 -3.84 -11.32 12.87
#